data_AF-W4DZZ4-F1
#
_entry.id   AF-W4DZZ4-F1
#
_cell.length_a   1.000
_cell.length_b   1.000
_cell.length_c   1.000
_cell.angle_alpha   90.00
_cell.angle_beta   90.00
_cell.angle_gamma   90.00
#
_symmetry.space_group_name_H-M   'P 1'
#
loop_
_entity.id
_entity.type
_entity.pdbx_description
1 polymer ?
#
loop_
_entity_poly.entity_id
_entity_poly.type
_entity_poly.pdbx_seq_one_letter_code
_entity_poly.pdbx_strand_id
1 'polypeptide(L)'
;MYASKLAYSMHLAYKTERGQYQALNHNSGVLFAKATENEDGTLRAKSLKQPYLFYLADGNFGVLAVRTEADGEADEQSKGKVLLFSSPDLLQYSEIGLLELKADTHVSDVSCTYDQKRNGYLIQWIDGQGQGYENFTADIMSLTNVSAPVETEPFTLEAVQTDIEGIQPRNRIAVSPEIARRLFCKLTVPENIAVVVPDRVNAASVEDVKAVRATALYSDGTQAAKKVHWNTDAINWDKAGTYSISGEIHQDHFPFPIALNRADPCIAEWRGKYYFIATNDADKEHTLYMREADTIPGLVTAEEALILDSSTYEEIGGLLWAPELHIIEDELYIFHAATPGEFFHEESHVMKLSPGGNPMNAADWSRPRRVVKKDGSYLCEAGKTISLDMTVIRWNGKLYAAWSERQFLPVDLGAWVYIATIDPQEPWRLTSDPVLLTRPDYGWANNHTFVDEGPFALYTDDKLYVTFASAAVDATYVVGLLTADKGADLLDIKSWTKGNYPLLTSRSVPGEYGPGHNSYVTDEDGVIWNAYHARPGIEGPRSSGLRRVHFDIDGAPVLDLTEEKDLNPGLKQVSMEVIVG
;
A
#
# COMPACT_ATOMS: atom_id res chain seq x y z
N MET A 1 5.41 -10.33 16.42
CA MET A 1 5.21 -9.80 15.05
C MET A 1 3.80 -10.02 14.54
N TYR A 2 3.27 -11.26 14.53
CA TYR A 2 1.90 -11.50 14.06
C TYR A 2 0.90 -11.44 15.24
N ALA A 3 0.26 -10.28 15.43
CA ALA A 3 -0.71 -10.05 16.50
C ALA A 3 -2.04 -10.80 16.23
N SER A 4 -2.86 -11.02 17.27
CA SER A 4 -4.19 -11.66 17.15
C SER A 4 -5.07 -10.99 16.09
N LYS A 5 -5.02 -9.66 16.00
CA LYS A 5 -5.77 -8.87 15.00
C LYS A 5 -5.37 -9.16 13.55
N LEU A 6 -4.14 -9.63 13.33
CA LEU A 6 -3.66 -10.07 12.02
C LEU A 6 -3.98 -11.56 11.79
N ALA A 7 -3.86 -12.38 12.84
CA ALA A 7 -4.08 -13.82 12.78
C ALA A 7 -5.54 -14.22 12.54
N TYR A 8 -6.49 -13.48 13.12
CA TYR A 8 -7.92 -13.74 12.94
C TYR A 8 -8.47 -13.04 11.70
N SER A 9 -7.96 -13.50 10.56
CA SER A 9 -8.30 -13.08 9.21
C SER A 9 -8.42 -14.31 8.30
N MET A 10 -8.99 -14.14 7.10
CA MET A 10 -9.00 -15.23 6.12
C MET A 10 -7.74 -15.13 5.26
N HIS A 11 -7.03 -16.25 5.14
CA HIS A 11 -5.90 -16.43 4.25
C HIS A 11 -6.34 -17.25 3.04
N LEU A 12 -5.63 -17.11 1.91
CA LEU A 12 -5.85 -17.95 0.74
C LEU A 12 -4.61 -18.80 0.44
N ALA A 13 -4.88 -20.02 0.00
CA ALA A 13 -3.89 -20.91 -0.58
C ALA A 13 -4.51 -21.56 -1.81
N TYR A 14 -3.68 -21.88 -2.81
CA TYR A 14 -4.15 -22.54 -4.02
C TYR A 14 -3.34 -23.80 -4.29
N LYS A 15 -3.93 -24.75 -5.02
CA LYS A 15 -3.22 -25.92 -5.55
C LYS A 15 -3.76 -26.29 -6.91
N THR A 16 -2.93 -26.93 -7.72
CA THR A 16 -3.37 -27.68 -8.90
C THR A 16 -3.78 -29.10 -8.50
N GLU A 17 -4.43 -29.86 -9.40
CA GLU A 17 -4.90 -31.22 -9.11
C GLU A 17 -3.81 -32.18 -8.57
N ARG A 18 -2.55 -31.96 -8.99
CA ARG A 18 -1.40 -32.78 -8.62
C ARG A 18 -0.40 -32.07 -7.71
N GLY A 19 -0.71 -30.84 -7.31
CA GLY A 19 0.17 -29.98 -6.50
C GLY A 19 -0.13 -30.06 -5.00
N GLN A 20 0.80 -29.51 -4.22
CA GLN A 20 0.56 -29.14 -2.82
C GLN A 20 -0.08 -27.75 -2.76
N TYR A 21 -0.69 -27.43 -1.62
CA TYR A 21 -1.17 -26.07 -1.37
C TYR A 21 0.01 -25.10 -1.27
N GLN A 22 -0.11 -23.98 -1.96
CA GLN A 22 0.83 -22.85 -1.89
C GLN A 22 0.10 -21.67 -1.27
N ALA A 23 0.68 -21.10 -0.22
CA ALA A 23 0.15 -19.89 0.39
C ALA A 23 0.23 -18.71 -0.59
N LEU A 24 -0.81 -17.89 -0.59
CA LEU A 24 -0.84 -16.63 -1.31
C LEU A 24 -0.59 -15.47 -0.32
N ASN A 25 -0.24 -14.30 -0.84
CA ASN A 25 -0.03 -13.06 -0.10
C ASN A 25 0.98 -13.19 1.06
N HIS A 26 2.13 -13.85 0.82
CA HIS A 26 3.15 -14.11 1.85
C HIS A 26 2.62 -14.83 3.10
N ASN A 27 1.56 -15.63 2.94
CA ASN A 27 0.81 -16.21 4.04
C ASN A 27 0.27 -15.16 5.03
N SER A 28 -0.23 -14.04 4.50
CA SER A 28 -0.90 -12.97 5.23
C SER A 28 -2.39 -12.95 4.89
N GLY A 29 -3.21 -12.41 5.79
CA GLY A 29 -4.64 -12.28 5.57
C GLY A 29 -4.98 -11.47 4.32
N VAL A 30 -6.03 -11.88 3.61
CA VAL A 30 -6.60 -11.18 2.45
C VAL A 30 -8.04 -10.69 2.71
N LEU A 31 -8.60 -11.02 3.86
CA LEU A 31 -9.91 -10.54 4.27
C LEU A 31 -9.96 -10.40 5.79
N PHE A 32 -10.38 -9.21 6.21
CA PHE A 32 -10.48 -8.77 7.60
C PHE A 32 -11.88 -8.22 7.85
N ALA A 33 -12.39 -8.42 9.07
CA ALA A 33 -13.62 -7.75 9.49
C ALA A 33 -13.36 -6.26 9.72
N LYS A 34 -14.35 -5.43 9.38
CA LYS A 34 -14.30 -4.00 9.70
C LYS A 34 -14.55 -3.75 11.19
N ALA A 35 -13.89 -2.74 11.71
CA ALA A 35 -14.13 -2.17 13.03
C ALA A 35 -15.56 -1.63 13.11
N THR A 36 -16.13 -1.69 14.31
CA THR A 36 -17.40 -1.03 14.62
C THR A 36 -17.14 0.33 15.23
N GLU A 37 -18.03 1.28 14.99
CA GLU A 37 -17.95 2.63 15.55
C GLU A 37 -18.79 2.72 16.83
N ASN A 38 -18.21 3.27 17.89
CA ASN A 38 -18.92 3.58 19.13
C ASN A 38 -19.70 4.90 19.01
N GLU A 39 -20.59 5.20 19.96
CA GLU A 39 -21.38 6.45 19.95
C GLU A 39 -20.53 7.74 19.99
N ASP A 40 -19.31 7.65 20.54
CA ASP A 40 -18.35 8.75 20.61
C ASP A 40 -17.45 8.87 19.37
N GLY A 41 -17.67 8.04 18.34
CA GLY A 41 -16.90 8.00 17.10
C GLY A 41 -15.63 7.15 17.15
N THR A 42 -15.26 6.59 18.30
CA THR A 42 -14.07 5.72 18.40
C THR A 42 -14.28 4.41 17.66
N LEU A 43 -13.20 3.90 17.05
CA LEU A 43 -13.22 2.64 16.33
C LEU A 43 -12.84 1.47 17.24
N ARG A 44 -13.73 0.48 17.33
CA ARG A 44 -13.49 -0.79 18.00
C ARG A 44 -13.15 -1.85 16.96
N ALA A 45 -11.88 -2.23 16.91
CA ALA A 45 -11.39 -3.30 16.04
C ALA A 45 -12.19 -4.60 16.24
N LYS A 46 -12.47 -5.29 15.14
CA LYS A 46 -13.08 -6.61 15.11
C LYS A 46 -12.18 -7.57 14.33
N SER A 47 -12.41 -8.84 14.55
CA SER A 47 -11.69 -9.93 13.88
C SER A 47 -12.70 -10.95 13.36
N LEU A 48 -12.22 -11.93 12.58
CA LEU A 48 -13.05 -13.02 12.09
C LEU A 48 -12.42 -14.39 12.35
N LYS A 49 -13.27 -15.38 12.60
CA LYS A 49 -12.92 -16.80 12.74
C LYS A 49 -13.80 -17.65 11.83
N GLN A 50 -13.33 -18.86 11.53
CA GLN A 50 -14.04 -19.87 10.75
C GLN A 50 -14.62 -19.34 9.41
N PRO A 51 -13.84 -18.61 8.59
CA PRO A 51 -14.35 -18.11 7.31
C PRO A 51 -14.71 -19.27 6.38
N TYR A 52 -15.95 -19.35 5.94
CA TYR A 52 -16.45 -20.39 5.04
C TYR A 52 -16.77 -19.79 3.67
N LEU A 53 -16.01 -20.23 2.67
CA LEU A 53 -16.10 -19.75 1.29
C LEU A 53 -17.10 -20.57 0.45
N PHE A 54 -17.97 -19.92 -0.31
CA PHE A 54 -18.97 -20.58 -1.15
C PHE A 54 -19.30 -19.75 -2.40
N TYR A 55 -20.03 -20.33 -3.34
CA TYR A 55 -20.55 -19.61 -4.51
C TYR A 55 -21.92 -19.01 -4.23
N LEU A 56 -22.09 -17.77 -4.66
CA LEU A 56 -23.38 -17.11 -4.79
C LEU A 56 -24.06 -17.56 -6.11
N ALA A 57 -25.38 -17.42 -6.15
CA ALA A 57 -26.21 -17.83 -7.28
C ALA A 57 -25.89 -17.10 -8.59
N ASP A 58 -25.29 -15.91 -8.51
CA ASP A 58 -24.83 -15.10 -9.64
C ASP A 58 -23.42 -15.47 -10.13
N GLY A 59 -22.76 -16.44 -9.49
CA GLY A 59 -21.39 -16.87 -9.80
C GLY A 59 -20.30 -16.12 -9.03
N ASN A 60 -20.65 -15.08 -8.27
CA ASN A 60 -19.71 -14.43 -7.36
C ASN A 60 -19.42 -15.33 -6.13
N PHE A 61 -18.49 -14.90 -5.30
CA PHE A 61 -18.11 -15.59 -4.07
C PHE A 61 -18.79 -14.97 -2.85
N GLY A 62 -19.21 -15.82 -1.93
CA GLY A 62 -19.65 -15.45 -0.60
C GLY A 62 -18.70 -15.98 0.46
N VAL A 63 -18.50 -15.24 1.54
CA VAL A 63 -17.81 -15.73 2.74
C VAL A 63 -18.72 -15.50 3.94
N LEU A 64 -19.01 -16.56 4.70
CA LEU A 64 -19.58 -16.44 6.04
C LEU A 64 -18.46 -16.58 7.06
N ALA A 65 -18.45 -15.77 8.11
CA ALA A 65 -17.48 -15.90 9.19
C ALA A 65 -18.11 -15.60 10.56
N VAL A 66 -17.54 -16.16 11.62
CA VAL A 66 -17.86 -15.77 12.98
C VAL A 66 -17.09 -14.49 13.29
N ARG A 67 -17.79 -13.37 13.50
CA ARG A 67 -17.16 -12.11 13.94
C ARG A 67 -16.83 -12.19 15.43
N THR A 68 -15.63 -11.76 15.78
CA THR A 68 -15.11 -11.75 17.15
C THR A 68 -14.63 -10.36 17.54
N GLU A 69 -14.36 -10.18 18.83
CA GLU A 69 -13.51 -9.09 19.30
C GLU A 69 -12.10 -9.23 18.71
N ALA A 70 -11.31 -8.16 18.82
CA ALA A 70 -9.99 -8.05 18.23
C ALA A 70 -9.01 -9.16 18.68
N ASP A 71 -9.15 -9.65 19.91
CA ASP A 71 -8.37 -10.72 20.53
C ASP A 71 -8.92 -12.13 20.25
N GLY A 72 -10.04 -12.23 19.53
CA GLY A 72 -10.69 -13.48 19.18
C GLY A 72 -11.78 -13.92 20.17
N GLU A 73 -12.06 -13.16 21.22
CA GLU A 73 -13.17 -13.42 22.15
C GLU A 73 -14.54 -13.17 21.48
N ALA A 74 -15.59 -13.70 22.09
CA ALA A 74 -16.95 -13.56 21.57
C ALA A 74 -17.37 -12.08 21.47
N ASP A 75 -17.94 -11.70 20.33
CA ASP A 75 -18.52 -10.37 20.11
C ASP A 75 -20.02 -10.40 20.42
N GLU A 76 -20.44 -9.73 21.49
CA GLU A 76 -21.84 -9.70 21.90
C GLU A 76 -22.77 -9.12 20.82
N GLN A 77 -22.27 -8.25 19.95
CA GLN A 77 -23.06 -7.71 18.84
C GLN A 77 -23.34 -8.75 17.73
N SER A 78 -22.52 -9.81 17.65
CA SER A 78 -22.66 -10.91 16.69
C SER A 78 -23.41 -12.12 17.26
N LYS A 79 -23.89 -12.06 18.50
CA LYS A 79 -24.70 -13.13 19.10
C LYS A 79 -25.91 -13.46 18.23
N GLY A 80 -26.06 -14.74 17.86
CA GLY A 80 -27.10 -15.22 16.96
C GLY A 80 -26.95 -14.80 15.50
N LYS A 81 -25.76 -14.34 15.09
CA LYS A 81 -25.48 -13.80 13.75
C LYS A 81 -24.12 -14.27 13.23
N VAL A 82 -23.95 -14.19 11.92
CA VAL A 82 -22.66 -14.42 11.24
C VAL A 82 -22.37 -13.29 10.26
N LEU A 83 -21.10 -12.97 10.06
CA LEU A 83 -20.68 -11.93 9.15
C LEU A 83 -20.69 -12.45 7.72
N LEU A 84 -21.35 -11.74 6.81
CA LEU A 84 -21.41 -12.04 5.39
C LEU A 84 -20.55 -11.07 4.60
N PHE A 85 -19.73 -11.63 3.70
CA PHE A 85 -19.01 -10.90 2.68
C PHE A 85 -19.42 -11.40 1.28
N SER A 86 -19.28 -10.52 0.30
CA SER A 86 -19.30 -10.88 -1.12
C SER A 86 -18.01 -10.47 -1.81
N SER A 87 -17.63 -11.20 -2.84
CA SER A 87 -16.47 -10.88 -3.67
C SER A 87 -16.69 -11.36 -5.10
N PRO A 88 -16.38 -10.54 -6.12
CA PRO A 88 -16.45 -10.99 -7.50
C PRO A 88 -15.28 -11.91 -7.89
N ASP A 89 -14.12 -11.81 -7.22
CA ASP A 89 -12.88 -12.42 -7.70
C ASP A 89 -11.91 -12.91 -6.60
N LEU A 90 -12.30 -12.84 -5.33
CA LEU A 90 -11.48 -13.16 -4.15
C LEU A 90 -10.26 -12.24 -3.93
N LEU A 91 -10.21 -11.10 -4.61
CA LEU A 91 -9.18 -10.07 -4.42
C LEU A 91 -9.76 -8.81 -3.77
N GLN A 92 -11.01 -8.46 -4.08
CA GLN A 92 -11.73 -7.39 -3.40
C GLN A 92 -12.99 -7.94 -2.74
N TYR A 93 -13.21 -7.58 -1.48
CA TYR A 93 -14.31 -8.03 -0.66
C TYR A 93 -15.17 -6.85 -0.21
N SER A 94 -16.48 -7.04 -0.26
CA SER A 94 -17.46 -6.16 0.34
C SER A 94 -18.04 -6.85 1.57
N GLU A 95 -17.85 -6.24 2.74
CA GLU A 95 -18.56 -6.63 3.96
C GLU A 95 -20.03 -6.21 3.82
N ILE A 96 -20.95 -7.18 3.76
CA ILE A 96 -22.39 -6.93 3.60
C ILE A 96 -23.01 -6.64 4.97
N GLY A 97 -22.59 -7.37 6.00
CA GLY A 97 -23.01 -7.16 7.38
C GLY A 97 -23.33 -8.46 8.12
N LEU A 98 -23.97 -8.32 9.28
CA LEU A 98 -24.36 -9.46 10.12
C LEU A 98 -25.69 -10.06 9.66
N LEU A 99 -25.64 -11.31 9.19
CA LEU A 99 -26.77 -12.14 8.81
C LEU A 99 -27.39 -12.78 10.06
N GLU A 100 -28.68 -12.56 10.29
CA GLU A 100 -29.42 -13.02 11.46
C GLU A 100 -29.82 -14.50 11.37
N LEU A 101 -29.40 -15.31 12.33
CA LEU A 101 -29.75 -16.73 12.42
C LEU A 101 -30.95 -16.99 13.35
N LYS A 102 -31.52 -15.92 13.92
CA LYS A 102 -32.71 -15.94 14.79
C LYS A 102 -32.54 -16.84 16.03
N ALA A 103 -31.35 -16.82 16.61
CA ALA A 103 -31.02 -17.50 17.86
C ALA A 103 -30.45 -16.51 18.88
N ASP A 104 -30.48 -16.87 20.17
CA ASP A 104 -29.89 -16.09 21.26
C ASP A 104 -28.66 -16.79 21.87
N THR A 105 -27.75 -17.24 21.01
CA THR A 105 -26.51 -17.93 21.39
C THR A 105 -25.35 -17.52 20.48
N HIS A 106 -24.13 -17.66 20.97
CA HIS A 106 -22.93 -17.39 20.18
C HIS A 106 -22.71 -18.52 19.17
N VAL A 107 -22.37 -18.14 17.94
CA VAL A 107 -21.98 -19.06 16.87
C VAL A 107 -20.50 -19.38 17.03
N SER A 108 -20.15 -20.66 17.08
CA SER A 108 -18.76 -21.14 17.15
C SER A 108 -18.22 -21.56 15.79
N ASP A 109 -19.09 -22.03 14.90
CA ASP A 109 -18.73 -22.43 13.54
C ASP A 109 -19.89 -22.24 12.54
N VAL A 110 -19.58 -22.03 11.26
CA VAL A 110 -20.56 -21.78 10.19
C VAL A 110 -20.14 -22.40 8.84
N SER A 111 -21.12 -22.89 8.08
CA SER A 111 -20.99 -23.29 6.69
C SER A 111 -22.22 -22.89 5.88
N CYS A 112 -22.07 -22.85 4.56
CA CYS A 112 -23.15 -22.47 3.64
C CYS A 112 -23.11 -23.31 2.37
N THR A 113 -24.26 -23.85 1.97
CA THR A 113 -24.40 -24.57 0.70
C THR A 113 -25.58 -24.00 -0.09
N TYR A 114 -25.40 -23.77 -1.39
CA TYR A 114 -26.50 -23.40 -2.27
C TYR A 114 -27.34 -24.66 -2.63
N ASP A 115 -28.61 -24.66 -2.21
CA ASP A 115 -29.59 -25.69 -2.54
C ASP A 115 -30.29 -25.35 -3.87
N GLN A 116 -29.84 -26.00 -4.94
CA GLN A 116 -30.41 -25.84 -6.28
C GLN A 116 -31.90 -26.23 -6.37
N LYS A 117 -32.38 -27.16 -5.53
CA LYS A 117 -33.78 -27.62 -5.58
C LYS A 117 -34.72 -26.59 -4.95
N ARG A 118 -34.27 -25.95 -3.88
CA ARG A 118 -35.03 -24.91 -3.17
C ARG A 118 -34.75 -23.50 -3.68
N ASN A 119 -33.78 -23.35 -4.58
CA ASN A 119 -33.31 -22.06 -5.11
C ASN A 119 -32.97 -21.08 -3.97
N GLY A 120 -32.07 -21.50 -3.09
CA GLY A 120 -31.68 -20.72 -1.91
C GLY A 120 -30.45 -21.32 -1.23
N TYR A 121 -30.13 -20.80 -0.06
CA TYR A 121 -28.95 -21.15 0.71
C TYR A 121 -29.36 -21.86 1.99
N LEU A 122 -28.65 -22.95 2.26
CA LEU A 122 -28.69 -23.71 3.50
C LEU A 122 -27.50 -23.28 4.35
N ILE A 123 -27.77 -22.66 5.49
CA ILE A 123 -26.76 -22.18 6.42
C ILE A 123 -26.74 -23.15 7.58
N GLN A 124 -25.63 -23.83 7.79
CA GLN A 124 -25.44 -24.73 8.92
C GLN A 124 -24.46 -24.09 9.89
N TRP A 125 -24.75 -24.12 11.18
CA TRP A 125 -23.91 -23.50 12.19
C TRP A 125 -23.91 -24.29 13.48
N ILE A 126 -22.88 -24.09 14.28
CA ILE A 126 -22.69 -24.76 15.57
C ILE A 126 -22.65 -23.66 16.64
N ASP A 127 -23.32 -23.87 17.76
CA ASP A 127 -23.27 -22.93 18.89
C ASP A 127 -22.04 -23.16 19.80
N GLY A 128 -21.88 -22.32 20.82
CA GLY A 128 -20.80 -22.45 21.80
C GLY A 128 -20.85 -23.73 22.66
N GLN A 129 -21.94 -24.49 22.63
CA GLN A 129 -22.09 -25.77 23.35
C GLN A 129 -21.87 -27.00 22.44
N GLY A 130 -21.68 -26.78 21.14
CA GLY A 130 -21.48 -27.85 20.16
C GLY A 130 -22.77 -28.38 19.53
N GLN A 131 -23.92 -27.74 19.78
CA GLN A 131 -25.19 -28.12 19.14
C GLN A 131 -25.23 -27.55 17.71
N GLY A 132 -25.64 -28.40 16.75
CA GLY A 132 -25.82 -28.01 15.36
C GLY A 132 -27.20 -27.42 15.08
N TYR A 133 -27.25 -26.49 14.13
CA TYR A 133 -28.48 -25.87 13.65
C TYR A 133 -28.42 -25.63 12.15
N GLU A 134 -29.59 -25.53 11.54
CA GLU A 134 -29.78 -25.20 10.14
C GLU A 134 -30.78 -24.05 9.97
N ASN A 135 -30.46 -23.13 9.06
CA ASN A 135 -31.38 -22.11 8.56
C ASN A 135 -31.43 -22.16 7.03
N PHE A 136 -32.54 -21.70 6.46
CA PHE A 136 -32.73 -21.52 5.03
C PHE A 136 -33.01 -20.05 4.69
N THR A 137 -32.45 -19.56 3.58
CA THR A 137 -32.83 -18.28 2.98
C THR A 137 -32.89 -18.39 1.46
N ALA A 138 -33.88 -17.77 0.82
CA ALA A 138 -33.92 -17.63 -0.63
C ALA A 138 -32.99 -16.52 -1.15
N ASP A 139 -32.62 -15.58 -0.29
CA ASP A 139 -31.77 -14.43 -0.60
C ASP A 139 -30.80 -14.19 0.56
N ILE A 140 -29.56 -14.66 0.41
CA ILE A 140 -28.53 -14.51 1.44
C ILE A 140 -28.07 -13.07 1.63
N MET A 141 -28.28 -12.19 0.64
CA MET A 141 -27.96 -10.77 0.76
C MET A 141 -28.97 -10.03 1.64
N SER A 142 -30.15 -10.61 1.84
CA SER A 142 -31.11 -10.14 2.83
C SER A 142 -30.70 -10.62 4.23
N LEU A 143 -30.01 -9.74 4.97
CA LEU A 143 -29.44 -10.04 6.28
C LEU A 143 -30.44 -10.49 7.36
N THR A 144 -31.75 -10.33 7.15
CA THR A 144 -32.78 -10.67 8.15
C THR A 144 -33.80 -11.70 7.64
N ASN A 145 -33.85 -11.95 6.33
CA ASN A 145 -34.83 -12.85 5.72
C ASN A 145 -34.35 -14.31 5.74
N VAL A 146 -34.07 -14.79 6.95
CA VAL A 146 -33.60 -16.14 7.22
C VAL A 146 -34.69 -16.92 7.96
N SER A 147 -34.82 -18.23 7.74
CA SER A 147 -35.78 -19.06 8.50
C SER A 147 -35.46 -19.08 10.00
N ALA A 148 -36.38 -19.56 10.83
CA ALA A 148 -36.02 -19.96 12.19
C ALA A 148 -34.98 -21.10 12.16
N PRO A 149 -34.09 -21.19 13.15
CA PRO A 149 -33.11 -22.27 13.22
C PRO A 149 -33.80 -23.59 13.56
N VAL A 150 -33.38 -24.66 12.90
CA VAL A 150 -33.80 -26.04 13.18
C VAL A 150 -32.61 -26.79 13.76
N GLU A 151 -32.78 -27.42 14.92
CA GLU A 151 -31.72 -28.25 15.52
C GLU A 151 -31.36 -29.43 14.61
N THR A 152 -30.06 -29.67 14.44
CA THR A 152 -29.50 -30.77 13.66
C THR A 152 -28.28 -31.34 14.37
N GLU A 153 -27.79 -32.49 13.90
CA GLU A 153 -26.42 -32.89 14.24
C GLU A 153 -25.41 -31.83 13.77
N PRO A 154 -24.31 -31.60 14.50
CA PRO A 154 -23.27 -30.67 14.08
C PRO A 154 -22.64 -31.12 12.75
N PHE A 155 -22.44 -30.18 11.84
CA PHE A 155 -21.80 -30.49 10.55
C PHE A 155 -20.31 -30.80 10.75
N THR A 156 -19.72 -31.50 9.78
CA THR A 156 -18.28 -31.76 9.73
C THR A 156 -17.74 -31.31 8.39
N LEU A 157 -16.51 -30.78 8.40
CA LEU A 157 -15.80 -30.43 7.18
C LEU A 157 -14.80 -31.51 6.80
N GLU A 158 -14.56 -31.62 5.49
CA GLU A 158 -13.50 -32.48 5.00
C GLU A 158 -12.13 -31.94 5.43
N ALA A 159 -11.32 -32.79 6.06
CA ALA A 159 -9.99 -32.41 6.50
C ALA A 159 -9.10 -32.04 5.32
N VAL A 160 -8.44 -30.88 5.41
CA VAL A 160 -7.45 -30.41 4.44
C VAL A 160 -6.07 -30.49 5.08
N GLN A 161 -5.16 -31.22 4.43
CA GLN A 161 -3.77 -31.35 4.85
C GLN A 161 -2.89 -30.38 4.07
N THR A 162 -1.97 -29.71 4.77
CA THR A 162 -1.01 -28.77 4.20
C THR A 162 0.16 -28.57 5.18
N ASP A 163 1.31 -28.20 4.63
CA ASP A 163 2.54 -27.84 5.31
C ASP A 163 2.72 -26.33 5.49
N ILE A 164 1.74 -25.51 5.08
CA ILE A 164 1.78 -24.06 5.28
C ILE A 164 1.80 -23.78 6.79
N GLU A 165 2.79 -23.01 7.22
CA GLU A 165 3.02 -22.72 8.63
C GLU A 165 1.87 -21.89 9.25
N GLY A 166 1.40 -22.30 10.42
CA GLY A 166 0.52 -21.50 11.28
C GLY A 166 -0.93 -21.34 10.82
N ILE A 167 -1.29 -21.81 9.63
CA ILE A 167 -2.66 -21.71 9.14
C ILE A 167 -3.56 -22.79 9.75
N GLN A 168 -4.84 -22.46 9.90
CA GLN A 168 -5.90 -23.41 10.24
C GLN A 168 -6.71 -23.72 8.97
N PRO A 169 -6.55 -24.91 8.36
CA PRO A 169 -7.28 -25.23 7.13
C PRO A 169 -8.78 -25.23 7.37
N ARG A 170 -9.54 -24.67 6.42
CA ARG A 170 -10.99 -24.49 6.57
C ARG A 170 -11.79 -25.27 5.53
N ASN A 171 -12.28 -24.63 4.48
CA ASN A 171 -12.93 -25.31 3.36
C ASN A 171 -12.21 -25.01 2.04
N ARG A 172 -12.51 -25.77 1.01
CA ARG A 172 -11.98 -25.59 -0.34
C ARG A 172 -13.11 -25.50 -1.35
N ILE A 173 -12.91 -24.69 -2.38
CA ILE A 173 -13.80 -24.65 -3.54
C ILE A 173 -12.97 -24.83 -4.81
N ALA A 174 -13.57 -25.40 -5.84
CA ALA A 174 -12.97 -25.37 -7.18
C ALA A 174 -13.28 -24.01 -7.82
N VAL A 175 -12.28 -23.43 -8.48
CA VAL A 175 -12.41 -22.20 -9.26
C VAL A 175 -11.99 -22.47 -10.70
N SER A 176 -12.40 -21.61 -11.63
CA SER A 176 -11.95 -21.73 -13.01
C SER A 176 -10.43 -21.48 -13.12
N PRO A 177 -9.76 -22.00 -14.18
CA PRO A 177 -8.36 -21.72 -14.43
C PRO A 177 -8.04 -20.22 -14.50
N GLU A 178 -8.96 -19.41 -15.02
CA GLU A 178 -8.82 -17.95 -15.14
C GLU A 178 -8.78 -17.29 -13.76
N ILE A 179 -9.69 -17.65 -12.86
CA ILE A 179 -9.72 -17.14 -11.49
C ILE A 179 -8.46 -17.59 -10.72
N ALA A 180 -8.08 -18.87 -10.84
CA ALA A 180 -6.87 -19.38 -10.21
C ALA A 180 -5.61 -18.64 -10.69
N ARG A 181 -5.49 -18.41 -12.01
CA ARG A 181 -4.38 -17.66 -12.61
C ARG A 181 -4.37 -16.21 -12.11
N ARG A 182 -5.53 -15.55 -12.07
CA ARG A 182 -5.66 -14.17 -11.58
C ARG A 182 -5.23 -14.06 -10.12
N LEU A 183 -5.72 -14.93 -9.24
CA LEU A 183 -5.33 -14.97 -7.83
C LEU A 183 -3.83 -15.17 -7.65
N PHE A 184 -3.23 -16.09 -8.42
CA PHE A 184 -1.79 -16.29 -8.40
C PHE A 184 -1.04 -15.02 -8.80
N CYS A 185 -1.39 -14.39 -9.94
CA CYS A 185 -0.70 -13.18 -10.41
C CYS A 185 -0.82 -12.01 -9.43
N LYS A 186 -1.96 -11.90 -8.75
CA LYS A 186 -2.27 -10.75 -7.89
C LYS A 186 -1.80 -10.91 -6.45
N LEU A 187 -1.57 -12.14 -5.99
CA LEU A 187 -1.20 -12.44 -4.61
C LEU A 187 0.16 -13.14 -4.50
N THR A 188 0.95 -13.17 -5.58
CA THR A 188 2.35 -13.60 -5.53
C THR A 188 3.22 -12.53 -6.14
N VAL A 189 4.45 -12.39 -5.61
CA VAL A 189 5.41 -11.45 -6.17
C VAL A 189 5.93 -12.01 -7.50
N PRO A 190 5.81 -11.29 -8.61
CA PRO A 190 6.34 -11.74 -9.88
C PRO A 190 7.86 -11.95 -9.82
N GLU A 191 8.37 -12.81 -10.68
CA GLU A 191 9.80 -13.06 -10.84
C GLU A 191 10.16 -13.04 -12.32
N ASN A 192 11.34 -12.51 -12.64
CA ASN A 192 11.84 -12.48 -14.00
C ASN A 192 12.24 -13.89 -14.45
N ILE A 193 11.50 -14.41 -15.43
CA ILE A 193 11.65 -15.79 -15.93
C ILE A 193 12.34 -15.87 -17.29
N ALA A 194 12.34 -14.76 -18.05
CA ALA A 194 13.00 -14.69 -19.35
C ALA A 194 13.37 -13.24 -19.69
N VAL A 195 14.35 -13.08 -20.57
CA VAL A 195 14.68 -11.80 -21.19
C VAL A 195 14.70 -12.00 -22.70
N VAL A 196 14.13 -11.04 -23.43
CA VAL A 196 14.13 -11.00 -24.89
C VAL A 196 14.82 -9.72 -25.36
N VAL A 197 15.69 -9.85 -26.38
CA VAL A 197 16.23 -8.74 -27.17
C VAL A 197 15.96 -9.00 -28.65
N PRO A 198 15.96 -7.98 -29.52
CA PRO A 198 15.89 -8.22 -30.96
C PRO A 198 17.05 -9.11 -31.42
N ASP A 199 16.79 -10.08 -32.31
CA ASP A 199 17.85 -10.90 -32.90
C ASP A 199 18.83 -10.04 -33.70
N ARG A 200 18.32 -8.99 -34.35
CA ARG A 200 19.09 -8.05 -35.17
C ARG A 200 18.52 -6.65 -35.17
N VAL A 201 19.40 -5.65 -35.32
CA VAL A 201 19.04 -4.24 -35.51
C VAL A 201 19.86 -3.61 -36.63
N ASN A 202 19.25 -2.69 -37.39
CA ASN A 202 20.02 -1.81 -38.27
C ASN A 202 20.43 -0.57 -37.47
N ALA A 203 21.73 -0.26 -37.42
CA ALA A 203 22.24 0.89 -36.68
C ALA A 203 23.22 1.67 -37.57
N ALA A 204 23.08 2.99 -37.58
CA ALA A 204 24.01 3.91 -38.21
C ALA A 204 25.02 4.47 -37.21
N SER A 205 24.73 4.42 -35.91
CA SER A 205 25.65 4.87 -34.87
C SER A 205 25.58 4.05 -33.57
N VAL A 206 26.51 4.34 -32.66
CA VAL A 206 26.55 3.76 -31.31
C VAL A 206 25.27 4.09 -30.54
N GLU A 207 24.70 5.28 -30.76
CA GLU A 207 23.47 5.74 -30.10
C GLU A 207 22.26 4.88 -30.49
N ASP A 208 22.17 4.46 -31.76
CA ASP A 208 21.11 3.56 -32.22
C ASP A 208 21.17 2.21 -31.48
N VAL A 209 22.39 1.69 -31.25
CA VAL A 209 22.60 0.44 -30.49
C VAL A 209 22.28 0.65 -29.02
N LYS A 210 22.74 1.75 -28.40
CA LYS A 210 22.46 2.09 -27.00
C LYS A 210 20.96 2.29 -26.73
N ALA A 211 20.19 2.67 -27.74
CA ALA A 211 18.73 2.82 -27.62
C ALA A 211 18.00 1.46 -27.53
N VAL A 212 18.63 0.36 -27.95
CA VAL A 212 18.01 -0.98 -27.88
C VAL A 212 17.88 -1.44 -26.43
N ARG A 213 16.64 -1.66 -26.01
CA ARG A 213 16.28 -2.18 -24.67
C ARG A 213 16.02 -3.68 -24.73
N ALA A 214 16.24 -4.36 -23.61
CA ALA A 214 15.76 -5.72 -23.40
C ALA A 214 14.34 -5.70 -22.83
N THR A 215 13.55 -6.73 -23.09
CA THR A 215 12.24 -6.95 -22.47
C THR A 215 12.36 -8.08 -21.46
N ALA A 216 12.27 -7.75 -20.17
CA ALA A 216 12.13 -8.72 -19.10
C ALA A 216 10.68 -9.24 -19.07
N LEU A 217 10.51 -10.56 -19.04
CA LEU A 217 9.22 -11.24 -18.92
C LEU A 217 9.09 -11.82 -17.51
N TYR A 218 7.92 -11.65 -16.89
CA TYR A 218 7.67 -12.06 -15.52
C TYR A 218 6.70 -13.24 -15.43
N SER A 219 6.74 -13.97 -14.30
CA SER A 219 5.91 -15.15 -14.02
C SER A 219 4.39 -14.89 -14.01
N ASP A 220 3.96 -13.65 -13.81
CA ASP A 220 2.58 -13.19 -13.92
C ASP A 220 2.17 -12.84 -15.36
N GLY A 221 3.11 -12.87 -16.30
CA GLY A 221 2.90 -12.54 -17.71
C GLY A 221 3.05 -11.05 -18.04
N THR A 222 3.37 -10.21 -17.04
CA THR A 222 3.75 -8.82 -17.26
C THR A 222 5.15 -8.73 -17.87
N GLN A 223 5.52 -7.52 -18.31
CA GLN A 223 6.81 -7.27 -18.93
C GLN A 223 7.35 -5.89 -18.56
N ALA A 224 8.67 -5.73 -18.61
CA ALA A 224 9.33 -4.45 -18.40
C ALA A 224 10.47 -4.25 -19.41
N ALA A 225 10.57 -3.04 -19.96
CA ALA A 225 11.75 -2.63 -20.69
C ALA A 225 12.92 -2.41 -19.71
N LYS A 226 14.11 -2.90 -20.07
CA LYS A 226 15.35 -2.78 -19.30
C LYS A 226 16.45 -2.20 -20.19
N LYS A 227 17.21 -1.26 -19.63
CA LYS A 227 18.42 -0.73 -20.27
C LYS A 227 19.47 -1.81 -20.42
N VAL A 228 20.23 -1.77 -21.51
CA VAL A 228 21.34 -2.68 -21.75
C VAL A 228 22.60 -1.88 -22.01
N HIS A 229 23.67 -2.24 -21.30
CA HIS A 229 25.01 -1.76 -21.58
C HIS A 229 25.62 -2.63 -22.68
N TRP A 230 25.41 -2.23 -23.92
CA TRP A 230 25.93 -2.92 -25.10
C TRP A 230 27.43 -2.70 -25.28
N ASN A 231 28.17 -3.78 -25.54
CA ASN A 231 29.57 -3.69 -25.96
C ASN A 231 29.63 -3.48 -27.48
N THR A 232 29.98 -2.26 -27.89
CA THR A 232 30.08 -1.88 -29.31
C THR A 232 31.51 -1.86 -29.85
N ASP A 233 32.52 -2.25 -29.07
CA ASP A 233 33.94 -2.06 -29.40
C ASP A 233 34.37 -2.82 -30.67
N ALA A 234 33.68 -3.92 -30.97
CA ALA A 234 33.95 -4.73 -32.16
C ALA A 234 33.30 -4.20 -33.45
N ILE A 235 32.42 -3.20 -33.36
CA ILE A 235 31.71 -2.65 -34.54
C ILE A 235 32.63 -1.67 -35.27
N ASN A 236 32.84 -1.91 -36.56
CA ASN A 236 33.45 -0.93 -37.46
C ASN A 236 32.36 -0.19 -38.25
N TRP A 237 32.07 1.04 -37.82
CA TRP A 237 31.01 1.89 -38.39
C TRP A 237 31.28 2.36 -39.83
N ASP A 238 32.53 2.30 -40.30
CA ASP A 238 32.90 2.67 -41.67
C ASP A 238 32.80 1.48 -42.65
N LYS A 239 32.40 0.30 -42.16
CA LYS A 239 32.35 -0.92 -42.94
C LYS A 239 30.99 -1.59 -42.81
N ALA A 240 30.25 -1.60 -43.92
CA ALA A 240 29.00 -2.35 -44.02
C ALA A 240 29.21 -3.83 -43.68
N GLY A 241 28.31 -4.39 -42.89
CA GLY A 241 28.42 -5.75 -42.40
C GLY A 241 27.51 -6.06 -41.22
N THR A 242 27.55 -7.32 -40.79
CA THR A 242 26.84 -7.80 -39.60
C THR A 242 27.83 -8.08 -38.50
N TYR A 243 27.61 -7.50 -37.33
CA TYR A 243 28.47 -7.57 -36.16
C TYR A 243 27.70 -8.20 -35.01
N SER A 244 28.22 -9.30 -34.44
CA SER A 244 27.64 -9.87 -33.22
C SER A 244 28.17 -9.09 -32.01
N ILE A 245 27.25 -8.63 -31.15
CA ILE A 245 27.61 -7.94 -29.91
C ILE A 245 26.95 -8.60 -28.71
N SER A 246 27.58 -8.44 -27.55
CA SER A 246 27.02 -8.80 -26.25
C SER A 246 26.64 -7.54 -25.47
N GLY A 247 25.74 -7.69 -24.51
CA GLY A 247 25.39 -6.63 -23.58
C GLY A 247 25.01 -7.19 -22.22
N GLU A 248 25.10 -6.33 -21.21
CA GLU A 248 24.63 -6.64 -19.87
C GLU A 248 23.45 -5.74 -19.53
N ILE A 249 22.35 -6.34 -19.07
CA ILE A 249 21.17 -5.60 -18.64
C ILE A 249 21.53 -4.79 -17.39
N HIS A 250 21.28 -3.50 -17.44
CA HIS A 250 21.48 -2.61 -16.32
C HIS A 250 20.42 -2.83 -15.25
N GLN A 251 20.87 -2.82 -14.01
CA GLN A 251 20.03 -2.77 -12.82
C GLN A 251 20.81 -2.01 -11.76
N ASP A 252 20.22 -0.93 -11.25
CA ASP A 252 20.75 -0.25 -10.08
C ASP A 252 20.64 -1.12 -8.84
N HIS A 253 21.59 -0.96 -7.92
CA HIS A 253 21.63 -1.67 -6.65
C HIS A 253 21.46 -0.70 -5.49
N PHE A 254 20.40 -0.89 -4.72
CA PHE A 254 20.06 -0.10 -3.55
C PHE A 254 20.07 -0.99 -2.30
N PRO A 255 21.20 -1.07 -1.57
CA PRO A 255 21.25 -1.86 -0.36
C PRO A 255 20.28 -1.28 0.67
N PHE A 256 19.50 -2.13 1.32
CA PHE A 256 18.69 -1.68 2.45
C PHE A 256 19.52 -1.70 3.76
N PRO A 257 19.56 -0.59 4.53
CA PRO A 257 19.03 0.74 4.20
C PRO A 257 19.97 1.58 3.33
N ILE A 258 19.40 2.43 2.46
CA ILE A 258 20.16 3.43 1.69
C ILE A 258 20.55 4.64 2.56
N ALA A 259 19.79 4.89 3.63
CA ALA A 259 20.09 5.92 4.62
C ALA A 259 19.58 5.51 6.01
N LEU A 260 20.52 5.29 6.95
CA LEU A 260 20.21 4.90 8.33
C LEU A 260 19.66 6.10 9.12
N ASN A 261 18.66 5.89 9.99
CA ASN A 261 18.02 6.94 10.78
C ASN A 261 17.41 8.07 9.93
N ARG A 262 16.93 7.72 8.73
CA ARG A 262 16.17 8.60 7.85
C ARG A 262 14.81 7.94 7.65
N ALA A 263 13.79 8.49 8.29
CA ALA A 263 12.41 8.06 8.14
C ALA A 263 11.67 8.94 7.13
N ASP A 264 10.50 8.49 6.68
CA ASP A 264 9.59 9.26 5.83
C ASP A 264 10.27 9.89 4.59
N PRO A 265 10.99 9.10 3.77
CA PRO A 265 11.82 9.64 2.71
C PRO A 265 10.99 10.18 1.55
N CYS A 266 11.33 11.39 1.09
CA CYS A 266 10.85 11.99 -0.14
C CYS A 266 11.99 12.21 -1.12
N ILE A 267 11.82 11.75 -2.37
CA ILE A 267 12.72 12.08 -3.48
C ILE A 267 11.93 12.84 -4.54
N ALA A 268 12.47 13.97 -5.01
CA ALA A 268 11.89 14.71 -6.13
C ALA A 268 12.97 15.13 -7.13
N GLU A 269 12.59 15.16 -8.41
CA GLU A 269 13.39 15.78 -9.46
C GLU A 269 13.05 17.27 -9.56
N TRP A 270 14.08 18.11 -9.62
CA TRP A 270 13.93 19.54 -9.83
C TRP A 270 15.09 20.10 -10.66
N ARG A 271 14.77 20.60 -11.87
CA ARG A 271 15.71 21.28 -12.78
C ARG A 271 16.93 20.44 -13.17
N GLY A 272 16.72 19.17 -13.45
CA GLY A 272 17.72 18.22 -13.94
C GLY A 272 18.51 17.52 -12.83
N LYS A 273 18.08 17.63 -11.58
CA LYS A 273 18.72 17.00 -10.41
C LYS A 273 17.69 16.37 -9.50
N TYR A 274 18.11 15.36 -8.75
CA TYR A 274 17.31 14.72 -7.72
C TYR A 274 17.67 15.23 -6.35
N TYR A 275 16.66 15.34 -5.49
CA TYR A 275 16.78 15.80 -4.11
C TYR A 275 16.15 14.78 -3.17
N PHE A 276 16.88 14.37 -2.14
CA PHE A 276 16.38 13.50 -1.07
C PHE A 276 16.24 14.30 0.22
N ILE A 277 15.09 14.20 0.86
CA ILE A 277 14.80 14.78 2.17
C ILE A 277 14.00 13.77 3.00
N ALA A 278 14.18 13.77 4.33
CA ALA A 278 13.63 12.76 5.22
C ALA A 278 13.59 13.27 6.67
N THR A 279 12.74 12.66 7.50
CA THR A 279 12.77 12.83 8.96
C THR A 279 14.10 12.32 9.53
N ASN A 280 14.74 13.11 10.40
CA ASN A 280 16.01 12.75 11.02
C ASN A 280 15.82 12.09 12.40
N ASP A 281 15.62 10.78 12.44
CA ASP A 281 15.53 10.03 13.71
C ASP A 281 16.86 10.05 14.51
N ALA A 282 18.00 10.40 13.88
CA ALA A 282 19.31 10.34 14.53
C ALA A 282 19.49 11.40 15.61
N ASP A 283 18.79 12.53 15.48
CA ASP A 283 18.86 13.64 16.43
C ASP A 283 17.55 13.89 17.16
N LYS A 284 16.61 12.94 17.09
CA LYS A 284 15.23 13.07 17.62
C LYS A 284 14.44 14.16 16.91
N GLU A 285 14.52 14.15 15.58
CA GLU A 285 13.68 14.93 14.68
C GLU A 285 13.81 16.44 14.92
N HIS A 286 15.03 16.90 15.20
CA HIS A 286 15.34 18.31 15.47
C HIS A 286 15.87 19.05 14.23
N THR A 287 16.20 18.33 13.16
CA THR A 287 16.75 18.92 11.92
C THR A 287 16.18 18.27 10.67
N LEU A 288 16.13 19.06 9.59
CA LEU A 288 15.88 18.60 8.23
C LEU A 288 17.13 18.80 7.39
N TYR A 289 17.64 17.70 6.83
CA TYR A 289 18.76 17.69 5.90
C TYR A 289 18.30 17.27 4.50
N MET A 290 18.90 17.88 3.49
CA MET A 290 18.68 17.54 2.08
C MET A 290 19.96 17.01 1.45
N ARG A 291 19.83 16.09 0.49
CA ARG A 291 20.90 15.65 -0.42
C ARG A 291 20.54 16.01 -1.85
N GLU A 292 21.55 16.24 -2.68
CA GLU A 292 21.40 16.52 -4.12
C GLU A 292 22.32 15.61 -4.93
N ALA A 293 21.83 15.11 -6.08
CA ALA A 293 22.64 14.42 -7.06
C ALA A 293 22.05 14.52 -8.47
N ASP A 294 22.87 14.28 -9.51
CA ASP A 294 22.40 14.23 -10.91
C ASP A 294 21.60 12.96 -11.22
N THR A 295 21.71 11.92 -10.38
CA THR A 295 21.03 10.63 -10.53
C THR A 295 20.55 10.11 -9.18
N ILE A 296 19.52 9.27 -9.18
CA ILE A 296 18.99 8.65 -7.94
C ILE A 296 20.07 7.82 -7.21
N PRO A 297 20.88 6.95 -7.86
CA PRO A 297 21.99 6.27 -7.20
C PRO A 297 22.98 7.23 -6.52
N GLY A 298 23.21 8.41 -7.09
CA GLY A 298 24.10 9.41 -6.51
C GLY A 298 23.64 9.94 -5.14
N LEU A 299 22.32 9.92 -4.85
CA LEU A 299 21.77 10.38 -3.57
C LEU A 299 22.20 9.50 -2.38
N VAL A 300 22.51 8.23 -2.62
CA VAL A 300 22.92 7.28 -1.57
C VAL A 300 24.18 7.76 -0.84
N THR A 301 25.09 8.38 -1.58
CA THR A 301 26.40 8.85 -1.07
C THR A 301 26.55 10.38 -1.05
N ALA A 302 25.54 11.12 -1.50
CA ALA A 302 25.58 12.57 -1.55
C ALA A 302 25.68 13.19 -0.14
N GLU A 303 26.38 14.32 -0.05
CA GLU A 303 26.50 15.08 1.21
C GLU A 303 25.17 15.72 1.60
N GLU A 304 24.96 15.86 2.92
CA GLU A 304 23.76 16.46 3.49
C GLU A 304 23.97 17.96 3.77
N ALA A 305 23.01 18.78 3.34
CA ALA A 305 22.93 20.20 3.67
C ALA A 305 21.79 20.43 4.66
N LEU A 306 22.07 21.16 5.75
CA LEU A 306 21.05 21.55 6.73
C LEU A 306 20.09 22.57 6.08
N ILE A 307 18.79 22.30 6.12
CA ILE A 307 17.75 23.16 5.55
C ILE A 307 16.95 23.88 6.62
N LEU A 308 16.64 23.19 7.72
CA LEU A 308 15.87 23.73 8.84
C LEU A 308 16.27 23.02 10.14
N ASP A 309 16.32 23.76 11.24
CA ASP A 309 16.49 23.18 12.57
C ASP A 309 15.48 23.77 13.57
N SER A 310 15.32 23.09 14.69
CA SER A 310 14.36 23.44 15.74
C SER A 310 14.73 24.69 16.57
N SER A 311 15.80 25.39 16.20
CA SER A 311 16.24 26.63 16.83
C SER A 311 16.09 27.85 15.92
N THR A 312 15.69 27.62 14.66
CA THR A 312 15.62 28.65 13.62
C THR A 312 14.43 29.60 13.83
N TYR A 313 13.27 29.08 14.23
CA TYR A 313 12.03 29.83 14.44
C TYR A 313 11.29 29.36 15.71
N GLU A 314 10.61 30.28 16.41
CA GLU A 314 9.92 29.98 17.68
C GLU A 314 8.79 28.96 17.52
N GLU A 315 8.09 28.98 16.39
CA GLU A 315 7.01 28.05 16.07
C GLU A 315 7.48 26.67 15.59
N ILE A 316 8.79 26.49 15.37
CA ILE A 316 9.45 25.25 14.92
C ILE A 316 10.39 24.79 16.03
N GLY A 317 9.83 24.37 17.16
CA GLY A 317 10.56 24.00 18.38
C GLY A 317 11.01 22.53 18.46
N GLY A 318 10.49 21.65 17.58
CA GLY A 318 10.89 20.25 17.50
C GLY A 318 9.96 19.43 16.60
N LEU A 319 10.23 18.12 16.52
CA LEU A 319 9.47 17.14 15.75
C LEU A 319 9.31 17.54 14.27
N LEU A 320 10.41 17.92 13.63
CA LEU A 320 10.42 18.24 12.21
C LEU A 320 10.23 16.94 11.43
N TRP A 321 8.99 16.67 11.01
CA TRP A 321 8.57 15.37 10.48
C TRP A 321 8.11 15.44 9.03
N ALA A 322 8.33 14.32 8.34
CA ALA A 322 7.81 13.97 7.03
C ALA A 322 7.92 15.10 5.99
N PRO A 323 9.13 15.63 5.74
CA PRO A 323 9.32 16.65 4.71
C PRO A 323 9.07 16.06 3.31
N GLU A 324 8.21 16.68 2.53
CA GLU A 324 7.94 16.33 1.14
C GLU A 324 8.25 17.50 0.18
N LEU A 325 8.89 17.17 -0.93
CA LEU A 325 9.18 18.11 -2.01
C LEU A 325 8.08 18.09 -3.06
N HIS A 326 7.46 19.25 -3.31
CA HIS A 326 6.39 19.39 -4.29
C HIS A 326 6.65 20.54 -5.25
N ILE A 327 6.50 20.27 -6.55
CA ILE A 327 6.59 21.28 -7.60
C ILE A 327 5.17 21.79 -7.88
N ILE A 328 4.88 23.06 -7.59
CA ILE A 328 3.60 23.72 -7.83
C ILE A 328 3.82 24.96 -8.69
N GLU A 329 3.21 24.98 -9.88
CA GLU A 329 3.30 26.10 -10.84
C GLU A 329 4.76 26.55 -11.11
N ASP A 330 5.64 25.58 -11.40
CA ASP A 330 7.08 25.79 -11.63
C ASP A 330 7.83 26.43 -10.46
N GLU A 331 7.36 26.20 -9.24
CA GLU A 331 8.00 26.59 -7.99
C GLU A 331 8.11 25.38 -7.05
N LEU A 332 9.21 25.31 -6.29
CA LEU A 332 9.50 24.19 -5.38
C LEU A 332 9.09 24.54 -3.94
N TYR A 333 8.40 23.60 -3.29
CA TYR A 333 7.90 23.71 -1.93
C TYR A 333 8.36 22.52 -1.09
N ILE A 334 8.55 22.76 0.22
CA ILE A 334 8.65 21.70 1.24
C ILE A 334 7.38 21.76 2.07
N PHE A 335 6.64 20.65 2.11
CA PHE A 335 5.57 20.41 3.08
C PHE A 335 6.16 19.59 4.22
N HIS A 336 5.96 19.96 5.47
CA HIS A 336 6.43 19.19 6.62
C HIS A 336 5.55 19.45 7.83
N ALA A 337 5.67 18.64 8.87
CA ALA A 337 5.07 18.95 10.17
C ALA A 337 6.14 19.51 11.13
N ALA A 338 5.71 20.39 12.03
CA ALA A 338 6.50 20.79 13.19
C ALA A 338 5.60 21.25 14.34
N THR A 339 6.16 21.28 15.55
CA THR A 339 5.51 21.81 16.76
C THR A 339 6.36 22.91 17.41
N PRO A 340 5.77 23.92 18.07
CA PRO A 340 6.50 24.84 18.95
C PRO A 340 7.04 24.17 20.23
N GLY A 341 6.62 22.94 20.54
CA GLY A 341 7.00 22.26 21.79
C GLY A 341 6.66 20.78 21.80
N GLU A 342 5.56 20.41 22.46
CA GLU A 342 5.17 19.00 22.61
C GLU A 342 4.36 18.48 21.41
N PHE A 343 4.35 17.15 21.25
CA PHE A 343 3.68 16.43 20.17
C PHE A 343 2.22 16.82 19.95
N PHE A 344 1.46 17.17 20.99
CA PHE A 344 0.04 17.55 20.84
C PHE A 344 -0.18 18.88 20.10
N HIS A 345 0.89 19.61 19.76
CA HIS A 345 0.84 20.86 19.00
C HIS A 345 1.45 20.72 17.59
N GLU A 346 1.64 19.48 17.12
CA GLU A 346 2.14 19.17 15.79
C GLU A 346 1.16 19.65 14.71
N GLU A 347 1.65 20.50 13.78
CA GLU A 347 0.83 21.06 12.70
C GLU A 347 1.60 21.06 11.38
N SER A 348 0.86 20.97 10.27
CA SER A 348 1.43 21.01 8.92
C SER A 348 1.86 22.43 8.54
N HIS A 349 3.03 22.53 7.93
CA HIS A 349 3.68 23.76 7.50
C HIS A 349 4.22 23.63 6.06
N VAL A 350 4.37 24.77 5.39
CA VAL A 350 4.88 24.86 4.01
C VAL A 350 6.01 25.88 3.94
N MET A 351 7.12 25.52 3.32
CA MET A 351 8.21 26.40 2.93
C MET A 351 8.28 26.50 1.41
N LYS A 352 8.64 27.67 0.90
CA LYS A 352 8.78 27.95 -0.54
C LYS A 352 10.22 28.30 -0.87
N LEU A 353 10.77 27.71 -1.93
CA LEU A 353 12.06 28.10 -2.46
C LEU A 353 11.96 29.46 -3.17
N SER A 354 12.89 30.36 -2.91
CA SER A 354 12.94 31.66 -3.57
C SER A 354 13.18 31.51 -5.09
N PRO A 355 12.64 32.42 -5.93
CA PRO A 355 12.88 32.37 -7.38
C PRO A 355 14.38 32.34 -7.73
N GLY A 356 14.82 31.26 -8.38
CA GLY A 356 16.24 31.06 -8.72
C GLY A 356 17.15 30.65 -7.56
N GLY A 357 16.57 30.36 -6.39
CA GLY A 357 17.28 29.87 -5.22
C GLY A 357 17.84 28.46 -5.41
N ASN A 358 18.79 28.10 -4.55
CA ASN A 358 19.39 26.77 -4.48
C ASN A 358 18.66 25.92 -3.42
N PRO A 359 18.05 24.77 -3.77
CA PRO A 359 17.38 23.90 -2.78
C PRO A 359 18.29 23.47 -1.62
N MET A 360 19.60 23.37 -1.86
CA MET A 360 20.60 22.99 -0.86
C MET A 360 21.04 24.14 0.05
N ASN A 361 20.45 25.32 -0.06
CA ASN A 361 20.77 26.50 0.74
C ASN A 361 19.58 26.91 1.62
N ALA A 362 19.69 26.71 2.93
CA ALA A 362 18.66 27.08 3.91
C ALA A 362 18.16 28.53 3.77
N ALA A 363 19.05 29.48 3.44
CA ALA A 363 18.70 30.90 3.33
C ALA A 363 17.80 31.23 2.12
N ASP A 364 17.71 30.33 1.14
CA ASP A 364 16.85 30.52 -0.04
C ASP A 364 15.41 30.03 0.21
N TRP A 365 15.16 29.32 1.31
CA TRP A 365 13.83 28.87 1.71
C TRP A 365 13.11 29.90 2.57
N SER A 366 11.81 30.08 2.32
CA SER A 366 10.99 30.94 3.15
C SER A 366 10.78 30.34 4.55
N ARG A 367 10.56 31.21 5.54
CA ARG A 367 10.04 30.82 6.86
C ARG A 367 8.80 29.90 6.70
N PRO A 368 8.70 28.78 7.45
CA PRO A 368 7.56 27.89 7.40
C PRO A 368 6.24 28.63 7.64
N ARG A 369 5.23 28.33 6.83
CA ARG A 369 3.87 28.86 6.94
C ARG A 369 2.92 27.74 7.30
N ARG A 370 2.21 27.90 8.41
CA ARG A 370 1.20 26.93 8.84
C ARG A 370 0.08 26.80 7.82
N VAL A 371 -0.41 25.58 7.62
CA VAL A 371 -1.56 25.31 6.76
C VAL A 371 -2.85 25.75 7.43
N VAL A 372 -3.73 26.41 6.67
CA VAL A 372 -4.98 27.00 7.14
C VAL A 372 -6.17 26.58 6.28
N LYS A 373 -7.37 26.63 6.87
CA LYS A 373 -8.63 26.44 6.17
C LYS A 373 -8.90 27.58 5.18
N LYS A 374 -9.91 27.40 4.33
CA LYS A 374 -10.32 28.40 3.34
C LYS A 374 -10.65 29.78 3.90
N ASP A 375 -11.15 29.85 5.14
CA ASP A 375 -11.46 31.10 5.84
C ASP A 375 -10.25 31.72 6.56
N GLY A 376 -9.09 31.08 6.51
CA GLY A 376 -7.85 31.50 7.19
C GLY A 376 -7.72 31.05 8.64
N SER A 377 -8.70 30.30 9.18
CA SER A 377 -8.56 29.66 10.50
C SER A 377 -7.61 28.47 10.45
N TYR A 378 -7.05 28.08 11.61
CA TYR A 378 -6.16 26.93 11.70
C TYR A 378 -6.85 25.62 11.31
N LEU A 379 -6.07 24.70 10.73
CA LEU A 379 -6.55 23.40 10.27
C LEU A 379 -7.13 22.58 11.44
N CYS A 380 -6.40 22.52 12.55
CA CYS A 380 -6.80 21.85 13.77
C CYS A 380 -6.61 22.75 15.01
N GLU A 381 -7.13 22.31 16.17
CA GLU A 381 -6.95 23.00 17.45
C GLU A 381 -5.75 22.41 18.20
N ALA A 382 -4.63 23.15 18.24
CA ALA A 382 -3.41 22.72 18.93
C ALA A 382 -3.68 22.34 20.40
N GLY A 383 -3.04 21.26 20.86
CA GLY A 383 -3.27 20.65 22.16
C GLY A 383 -4.48 19.69 22.21
N LYS A 384 -5.31 19.66 21.17
CA LYS A 384 -6.45 18.71 21.04
C LYS A 384 -6.36 17.82 19.82
N THR A 385 -5.86 18.37 18.72
CA THR A 385 -5.78 17.70 17.42
C THR A 385 -4.49 18.13 16.72
N ILE A 386 -3.84 17.19 16.03
CA ILE A 386 -2.62 17.42 15.26
C ILE A 386 -2.86 17.19 13.77
N SER A 387 -2.04 17.82 12.93
CA SER A 387 -2.02 17.61 11.48
C SER A 387 -0.60 17.38 10.97
N LEU A 388 -0.37 16.31 10.23
CA LEU A 388 0.94 15.91 9.72
C LEU A 388 0.84 15.20 8.36
N ASP A 389 1.98 14.85 7.78
CA ASP A 389 2.10 14.03 6.58
C ASP A 389 1.32 14.59 5.38
N MET A 390 1.45 15.89 5.14
CA MET A 390 0.70 16.55 4.08
C MET A 390 1.38 16.37 2.73
N THR A 391 0.71 15.68 1.82
CA THR A 391 1.12 15.51 0.42
C THR A 391 0.25 16.33 -0.53
N VAL A 392 0.76 16.56 -1.74
CA VAL A 392 0.04 17.27 -2.81
C VAL A 392 -0.33 16.32 -3.95
N ILE A 393 -1.61 16.32 -4.32
CA ILE A 393 -2.16 15.49 -5.39
C ILE A 393 -2.64 16.38 -6.54
N ARG A 394 -2.19 16.08 -7.76
CA ARG A 394 -2.65 16.75 -9.01
C ARG A 394 -3.63 15.84 -9.72
N TRP A 395 -4.87 16.30 -9.88
CA TRP A 395 -5.89 15.48 -10.51
C TRP A 395 -6.94 16.30 -11.23
N ASN A 396 -7.24 15.95 -12.48
CA ASN A 396 -8.23 16.63 -13.33
C ASN A 396 -8.07 18.17 -13.36
N GLY A 397 -6.83 18.65 -13.45
CA GLY A 397 -6.51 20.09 -13.49
C GLY A 397 -6.71 20.84 -12.16
N LYS A 398 -6.96 20.12 -11.05
CA LYS A 398 -7.05 20.68 -9.70
C LYS A 398 -5.86 20.22 -8.85
N LEU A 399 -5.58 20.99 -7.81
CA LEU A 399 -4.59 20.69 -6.80
C LEU A 399 -5.28 20.36 -5.48
N TYR A 400 -4.88 19.26 -4.87
CA TYR A 400 -5.39 18.79 -3.59
C TYR A 400 -4.24 18.66 -2.60
N ALA A 401 -4.54 18.86 -1.33
CA ALA A 401 -3.71 18.37 -0.23
C ALA A 401 -4.42 17.19 0.43
N ALA A 402 -3.67 16.12 0.71
CA ALA A 402 -4.10 15.04 1.58
C ALA A 402 -3.17 14.98 2.79
N TRP A 403 -3.69 14.75 3.98
CA TRP A 403 -2.91 14.76 5.22
C TRP A 403 -3.50 13.83 6.28
N SER A 404 -2.70 13.50 7.27
CA SER A 404 -3.12 12.77 8.47
C SER A 404 -3.54 13.76 9.56
N GLU A 405 -4.70 13.53 10.19
CA GLU A 405 -5.17 14.31 11.33
C GLU A 405 -5.60 13.38 12.47
N ARG A 406 -5.08 13.63 13.68
CA ARG A 406 -5.43 12.86 14.89
C ARG A 406 -6.03 13.75 15.95
N GLN A 407 -7.26 13.43 16.34
CA GLN A 407 -7.94 14.05 17.47
C GLN A 407 -7.66 13.25 18.75
N PHE A 408 -7.24 13.93 19.82
CA PHE A 408 -7.02 13.37 21.16
C PHE A 408 -8.13 13.74 22.15
N LEU A 409 -8.71 14.94 22.01
CA LEU A 409 -9.73 15.47 22.90
C LEU A 409 -11.03 15.80 22.14
N PRO A 410 -12.21 15.53 22.74
CA PRO A 410 -12.43 14.97 24.08
C PRO A 410 -12.14 13.46 24.18
N VAL A 411 -11.97 12.78 23.04
CA VAL A 411 -11.65 11.36 22.93
C VAL A 411 -10.63 11.17 21.80
N ASP A 412 -9.72 10.20 21.97
CA ASP A 412 -8.74 9.82 20.97
C ASP A 412 -9.40 8.98 19.86
N LEU A 413 -9.59 9.59 18.69
CA LEU A 413 -10.19 8.93 17.53
C LEU A 413 -9.16 8.20 16.66
N GLY A 414 -7.88 8.44 16.91
CA GLY A 414 -6.78 8.00 16.06
C GLY A 414 -6.48 8.96 14.94
N ALA A 415 -5.51 8.58 14.12
CA ALA A 415 -5.12 9.35 12.95
C ALA A 415 -5.89 8.86 11.72
N TRP A 416 -6.59 9.77 11.05
CA TRP A 416 -7.33 9.51 9.82
C TRP A 416 -6.77 10.39 8.70
N VAL A 417 -6.90 9.94 7.45
CA VAL A 417 -6.46 10.72 6.29
C VAL A 417 -7.62 11.54 5.74
N TYR A 418 -7.38 12.82 5.50
CA TYR A 418 -8.32 13.76 4.90
C TYR A 418 -7.79 14.28 3.57
N ILE A 419 -8.68 14.82 2.73
CA ILE A 419 -8.35 15.48 1.46
C ILE A 419 -9.16 16.76 1.27
N ALA A 420 -8.54 17.79 0.70
CA ALA A 420 -9.19 19.05 0.32
C ALA A 420 -8.49 19.65 -0.91
N THR A 421 -9.17 20.51 -1.66
CA THR A 421 -8.49 21.31 -2.69
C THR A 421 -7.66 22.42 -2.03
N ILE A 422 -6.57 22.85 -2.68
CA ILE A 422 -5.70 23.95 -2.21
C ILE A 422 -5.54 25.05 -3.27
N ASP A 423 -5.10 26.23 -2.85
CA ASP A 423 -4.76 27.33 -3.76
C ASP A 423 -3.31 27.14 -4.28
N PRO A 424 -3.07 27.03 -5.60
CA PRO A 424 -1.71 26.93 -6.13
C PRO A 424 -0.81 28.13 -5.81
N GLN A 425 -1.38 29.32 -5.62
CA GLN A 425 -0.64 30.55 -5.30
C GLN A 425 -0.36 30.70 -3.80
N GLU A 426 -1.19 30.04 -2.97
CA GLU A 426 -1.01 29.93 -1.52
C GLU A 426 -1.16 28.46 -1.10
N PRO A 427 -0.19 27.56 -1.39
CA PRO A 427 -0.35 26.12 -1.15
C PRO A 427 -0.59 25.71 0.31
N TRP A 428 -0.37 26.64 1.25
CA TRP A 428 -0.73 26.52 2.68
C TRP A 428 -2.21 26.86 2.98
N ARG A 429 -3.06 27.13 1.98
CA ARG A 429 -4.48 27.48 2.16
C ARG A 429 -5.39 26.49 1.44
N LEU A 430 -6.27 25.83 2.19
CA LEU A 430 -7.35 25.03 1.62
C LEU A 430 -8.36 25.89 0.86
N THR A 431 -8.99 25.35 -0.18
CA THR A 431 -10.06 26.01 -0.96
C THR A 431 -11.40 25.27 -0.89
N SER A 432 -11.42 24.08 -0.30
CA SER A 432 -12.63 23.33 0.05
C SER A 432 -12.67 23.01 1.56
N ASP A 433 -13.78 22.43 2.02
CA ASP A 433 -13.80 21.77 3.32
C ASP A 433 -13.05 20.42 3.23
N PRO A 434 -12.41 19.95 4.31
CA PRO A 434 -11.82 18.61 4.39
C PRO A 434 -12.86 17.50 4.18
N VAL A 435 -12.48 16.46 3.43
CA VAL A 435 -13.24 15.22 3.26
C VAL A 435 -12.44 14.07 3.87
N LEU A 436 -13.07 13.26 4.71
CA LEU A 436 -12.48 12.04 5.24
C LEU A 436 -12.25 11.04 4.11
N LEU A 437 -10.99 10.65 3.90
CA LEU A 437 -10.57 9.77 2.82
C LEU A 437 -10.39 8.32 3.30
N THR A 438 -9.70 8.10 4.43
CA THR A 438 -9.60 6.77 5.06
C THR A 438 -9.42 6.88 6.57
N ARG A 439 -9.83 5.82 7.27
CA ARG A 439 -9.66 5.60 8.71
C ARG A 439 -9.26 4.15 8.97
N PRO A 440 -8.59 3.82 10.09
CA PRO A 440 -8.04 2.49 10.38
C PRO A 440 -9.15 1.49 10.78
N ASP A 441 -10.00 1.14 9.83
CA ASP A 441 -11.18 0.30 10.02
C ASP A 441 -10.91 -1.20 9.85
N TYR A 442 -9.70 -1.62 9.47
CA TYR A 442 -9.32 -3.03 9.43
C TYR A 442 -8.38 -3.42 10.58
N GLY A 443 -8.38 -4.70 10.95
CA GLY A 443 -7.50 -5.23 12.00
C GLY A 443 -6.01 -5.01 11.75
N TRP A 444 -5.58 -4.91 10.48
CA TRP A 444 -4.21 -4.57 10.12
C TRP A 444 -3.87 -3.08 10.29
N ALA A 445 -4.85 -2.19 10.17
CA ALA A 445 -4.65 -0.75 10.35
C ALA A 445 -4.83 -0.33 11.82
N ASN A 446 -5.71 -1.02 12.54
CA ASN A 446 -5.98 -0.84 13.96
C ASN A 446 -5.15 -1.83 14.79
N ASN A 447 -3.82 -1.83 14.63
CA ASN A 447 -2.93 -2.75 15.31
C ASN A 447 -1.89 -1.99 16.12
N HIS A 448 -1.83 -2.26 17.43
CA HIS A 448 -1.10 -1.49 18.46
C HIS A 448 -1.53 -0.01 18.59
N THR A 449 -1.66 0.71 17.47
CA THR A 449 -2.22 2.05 17.34
C THR A 449 -3.22 2.05 16.18
N PHE A 450 -4.22 2.93 16.23
CA PHE A 450 -5.26 3.09 15.21
C PHE A 450 -4.92 4.34 14.38
N VAL A 451 -4.14 4.12 13.32
CA VAL A 451 -3.54 5.16 12.48
C VAL A 451 -3.70 4.77 11.02
N ASP A 452 -4.18 5.71 10.20
CA ASP A 452 -3.89 5.82 8.78
C ASP A 452 -3.17 7.18 8.59
N GLU A 453 -1.97 7.18 8.01
CA GLU A 453 -1.10 8.35 7.85
C GLU A 453 -0.21 8.26 6.58
N GLY A 454 0.72 9.20 6.37
CA GLY A 454 1.66 9.16 5.23
C GLY A 454 1.03 8.94 3.84
N PRO A 455 -0.06 9.64 3.45
CA PRO A 455 -0.63 9.49 2.12
C PRO A 455 0.35 9.96 1.04
N PHE A 456 0.50 9.22 -0.06
CA PHE A 456 1.28 9.68 -1.21
C PHE A 456 0.72 9.15 -2.53
N ALA A 457 0.67 10.01 -3.55
CA ALA A 457 0.05 9.71 -4.83
C ALA A 457 1.01 9.03 -5.83
N LEU A 458 0.50 7.99 -6.49
CA LEU A 458 1.10 7.31 -7.63
C LEU A 458 0.13 7.36 -8.81
N TYR A 459 0.62 7.86 -9.94
CA TYR A 459 -0.19 8.09 -11.13
C TYR A 459 0.07 7.01 -12.18
N THR A 460 -1.00 6.57 -12.83
CA THR A 460 -0.97 5.79 -14.07
C THR A 460 -1.87 6.46 -15.10
N ASP A 461 -1.88 5.96 -16.33
CA ASP A 461 -2.71 6.53 -17.40
C ASP A 461 -4.22 6.47 -17.11
N ASP A 462 -4.65 5.48 -16.33
CA ASP A 462 -6.06 5.15 -16.11
C ASP A 462 -6.51 5.26 -14.64
N LYS A 463 -5.58 5.32 -13.69
CA LYS A 463 -5.88 5.31 -12.25
C LYS A 463 -4.96 6.22 -11.45
N LEU A 464 -5.51 6.81 -10.40
CA LEU A 464 -4.77 7.35 -9.28
C LEU A 464 -4.73 6.31 -8.18
N TYR A 465 -3.53 5.97 -7.74
CA TYR A 465 -3.28 5.20 -6.54
C TYR A 465 -2.80 6.16 -5.45
N VAL A 466 -3.31 6.01 -4.23
CA VAL A 466 -2.77 6.70 -3.06
C VAL A 466 -2.40 5.64 -2.04
N THR A 467 -1.10 5.46 -1.82
CA THR A 467 -0.64 4.66 -0.69
C THR A 467 -0.74 5.47 0.58
N PHE A 468 -0.98 4.80 1.69
CA PHE A 468 -0.94 5.37 3.04
C PHE A 468 -0.38 4.32 3.97
N ALA A 469 0.22 4.73 5.07
CA ALA A 469 0.72 3.83 6.09
C ALA A 469 -0.31 3.66 7.21
N SER A 470 -0.28 2.52 7.89
CA SER A 470 -1.18 2.24 9.02
C SER A 470 -0.50 1.46 10.14
N ALA A 471 -1.19 1.37 11.28
CA ALA A 471 -0.75 0.74 12.53
C ALA A 471 0.33 1.54 13.28
N ALA A 472 0.92 0.94 14.33
CA ALA A 472 2.01 1.56 15.06
C ALA A 472 3.31 1.58 14.23
N VAL A 473 4.16 2.59 14.46
CA VAL A 473 5.49 2.75 13.85
C VAL A 473 6.51 1.76 14.45
N ASP A 474 6.18 0.48 14.36
CA ASP A 474 6.96 -0.69 14.80
C ASP A 474 6.89 -1.79 13.72
N ALA A 475 7.22 -3.03 14.05
CA ALA A 475 7.14 -4.16 13.10
C ALA A 475 5.72 -4.45 12.56
N THR A 476 4.68 -3.78 13.07
CA THR A 476 3.30 -3.88 12.60
C THR A 476 2.91 -2.81 11.59
N TYR A 477 3.79 -1.83 11.33
CA TYR A 477 3.57 -0.79 10.32
C TYR A 477 3.43 -1.42 8.93
N VAL A 478 2.46 -0.94 8.16
CA VAL A 478 2.08 -1.51 6.87
C VAL A 478 1.65 -0.44 5.88
N VAL A 479 1.63 -0.78 4.60
CA VAL A 479 1.16 0.11 3.52
C VAL A 479 -0.19 -0.34 3.00
N GLY A 480 -1.21 0.51 3.15
CA GLY A 480 -2.51 0.37 2.51
C GLY A 480 -2.57 1.06 1.14
N LEU A 481 -3.68 0.86 0.43
CA LEU A 481 -3.91 1.43 -0.90
C LEU A 481 -5.34 1.96 -1.04
N LEU A 482 -5.45 3.18 -1.56
CA LEU A 482 -6.68 3.74 -2.12
C LEU A 482 -6.53 3.82 -3.64
N THR A 483 -7.62 3.58 -4.37
CA THR A 483 -7.68 3.66 -5.83
C THR A 483 -8.83 4.55 -6.26
N ALA A 484 -8.56 5.47 -7.19
CA ALA A 484 -9.57 6.26 -7.89
C ALA A 484 -9.39 6.11 -9.41
N ASP A 485 -10.50 5.96 -10.13
CA ASP A 485 -10.50 5.84 -11.60
C ASP A 485 -10.29 7.20 -12.27
N LYS A 486 -9.68 7.21 -13.46
CA LYS A 486 -9.54 8.39 -14.30
C LYS A 486 -10.83 9.21 -14.39
N GLY A 487 -10.73 10.51 -14.13
CA GLY A 487 -11.88 11.41 -14.16
C GLY A 487 -12.71 11.44 -12.86
N ALA A 488 -12.38 10.63 -11.85
CA ALA A 488 -13.03 10.66 -10.54
C ALA A 488 -12.99 12.04 -9.87
N ASP A 489 -14.05 12.37 -9.13
CA ASP A 489 -14.04 13.48 -8.19
C ASP A 489 -13.43 13.01 -6.86
N LEU A 490 -12.25 13.52 -6.52
CA LEU A 490 -11.50 13.09 -5.34
C LEU A 490 -12.15 13.52 -4.02
N LEU A 491 -13.08 14.49 -4.05
CA LEU A 491 -13.84 14.91 -2.87
C LEU A 491 -15.11 14.07 -2.65
N ASP A 492 -15.47 13.16 -3.56
CA ASP A 492 -16.51 12.15 -3.32
C ASP A 492 -15.87 10.86 -2.82
N ILE A 493 -16.13 10.49 -1.56
CA ILE A 493 -15.61 9.26 -0.97
C ILE A 493 -16.02 7.99 -1.74
N LYS A 494 -17.13 8.02 -2.48
CA LYS A 494 -17.57 6.90 -3.32
C LYS A 494 -16.70 6.68 -4.56
N SER A 495 -15.89 7.67 -4.93
CA SER A 495 -14.90 7.55 -6.00
C SER A 495 -13.70 6.68 -5.62
N TRP A 496 -13.54 6.38 -4.32
CA TRP A 496 -12.37 5.70 -3.78
C TRP A 496 -12.68 4.25 -3.43
N THR A 497 -11.78 3.36 -3.83
CA THR A 497 -11.76 1.97 -3.37
C THR A 497 -10.58 1.76 -2.43
N LYS A 498 -10.85 1.39 -1.17
CA LYS A 498 -9.84 0.99 -0.19
C LYS A 498 -9.55 -0.51 -0.32
N GLY A 499 -8.27 -0.88 -0.44
CA GLY A 499 -7.83 -2.27 -0.42
C GLY A 499 -8.18 -2.96 0.90
N ASN A 500 -8.57 -4.24 0.84
CA ASN A 500 -8.96 -4.99 2.05
C ASN A 500 -7.77 -5.44 2.91
N TYR A 501 -6.56 -5.43 2.36
CA TYR A 501 -5.31 -5.90 2.99
C TYR A 501 -4.11 -5.06 2.52
N PRO A 502 -3.00 -5.06 3.27
CA PRO A 502 -1.84 -4.23 2.95
C PRO A 502 -1.09 -4.70 1.69
N LEU A 503 -0.48 -3.74 0.97
CA LEU A 503 0.48 -3.97 -0.11
C LEU A 503 1.88 -4.34 0.41
N LEU A 504 2.30 -3.73 1.52
CA LEU A 504 3.59 -4.01 2.16
C LEU A 504 3.41 -4.30 3.64
N THR A 505 4.15 -5.32 4.09
CA THR A 505 4.22 -5.74 5.49
C THR A 505 5.63 -6.21 5.83
N SER A 506 5.89 -6.46 7.10
CA SER A 506 7.11 -7.14 7.57
C SER A 506 7.32 -8.56 7.01
N ARG A 507 6.33 -9.13 6.29
CA ARG A 507 6.45 -10.43 5.61
C ARG A 507 6.83 -10.30 4.13
N SER A 508 6.73 -9.10 3.56
CA SER A 508 6.95 -8.86 2.13
C SER A 508 8.42 -9.07 1.74
N VAL A 509 9.36 -8.55 2.55
CA VAL A 509 10.81 -8.69 2.31
C VAL A 509 11.53 -9.06 3.61
N PRO A 510 12.24 -10.20 3.67
CA PRO A 510 12.98 -10.62 4.86
C PRO A 510 13.99 -9.58 5.33
N GLY A 511 14.01 -9.29 6.63
CA GLY A 511 14.94 -8.33 7.23
C GLY A 511 14.44 -6.89 7.29
N GLU A 512 13.38 -6.57 6.55
CA GLU A 512 12.73 -5.26 6.54
C GLU A 512 11.42 -5.32 7.33
N TYR A 513 11.36 -4.60 8.46
CA TYR A 513 10.22 -4.66 9.38
C TYR A 513 9.51 -3.32 9.47
N GLY A 514 8.19 -3.34 9.42
CA GLY A 514 7.37 -2.14 9.49
C GLY A 514 7.56 -1.20 8.30
N PRO A 515 7.46 -1.66 7.03
CA PRO A 515 7.61 -0.77 5.89
C PRO A 515 6.44 0.22 5.79
N GLY A 516 6.74 1.49 5.52
CA GLY A 516 5.69 2.49 5.27
C GLY A 516 6.20 3.88 4.94
N HIS A 517 5.28 4.83 5.01
CA HIS A 517 5.45 6.25 4.67
C HIS A 517 6.19 6.43 3.34
N ASN A 518 5.54 5.98 2.28
CA ASN A 518 6.13 5.88 0.95
C ASN A 518 6.09 7.22 0.20
N SER A 519 7.04 7.42 -0.70
CA SER A 519 6.97 8.41 -1.77
C SER A 519 7.44 7.82 -3.09
N TYR A 520 7.13 8.51 -4.20
CA TYR A 520 7.47 8.05 -5.54
C TYR A 520 8.24 9.08 -6.35
N VAL A 521 9.26 8.62 -7.05
CA VAL A 521 10.03 9.41 -8.02
C VAL A 521 10.20 8.61 -9.31
N THR A 522 10.19 9.29 -10.46
CA THR A 522 10.48 8.67 -11.75
C THR A 522 11.89 9.05 -12.18
N ASP A 523 12.67 8.08 -12.64
CA ASP A 523 14.01 8.33 -13.18
C ASP A 523 14.01 8.73 -14.65
N GLU A 524 15.19 9.00 -15.21
CA GLU A 524 15.38 9.41 -16.60
C GLU A 524 15.02 8.32 -17.62
N ASP A 525 14.95 7.05 -17.20
CA ASP A 525 14.57 5.90 -18.02
C ASP A 525 13.05 5.60 -17.89
N GLY A 526 12.30 6.42 -17.14
CA GLY A 526 10.86 6.29 -16.93
C GLY A 526 10.49 5.22 -15.90
N VAL A 527 11.46 4.74 -15.10
CA VAL A 527 11.21 3.79 -14.03
C VAL A 527 10.75 4.53 -12.79
N ILE A 528 9.66 4.06 -12.19
CA ILE A 528 9.15 4.61 -10.94
C ILE A 528 9.81 3.88 -9.77
N TRP A 529 10.34 4.65 -8.83
CA TRP A 529 10.98 4.17 -7.61
C TRP A 529 10.12 4.52 -6.39
N ASN A 530 9.90 3.53 -5.54
CA ASN A 530 9.28 3.63 -4.23
C ASN A 530 10.36 3.91 -3.20
N ALA A 531 10.41 5.14 -2.69
CA ALA A 531 11.17 5.46 -1.48
C ALA A 531 10.28 5.19 -0.27
N TYR A 532 10.80 4.48 0.73
CA TYR A 532 10.02 4.08 1.91
C TYR A 532 10.96 3.97 3.10
N HIS A 533 10.43 3.95 4.32
CA HIS A 533 11.23 3.53 5.47
C HIS A 533 10.81 2.15 5.95
N ALA A 534 11.75 1.43 6.54
CA ALA A 534 11.51 0.23 7.34
C ALA A 534 12.61 0.12 8.41
N ARG A 535 12.53 -0.89 9.28
CA ARG A 535 13.56 -1.19 10.28
C ARG A 535 14.45 -2.37 9.81
N PRO A 536 15.78 -2.23 9.82
CA PRO A 536 16.71 -3.33 9.55
C PRO A 536 16.79 -4.24 10.78
N GLY A 537 15.94 -5.25 10.82
CA GLY A 537 15.62 -5.97 12.06
C GLY A 537 14.55 -5.25 12.90
N ILE A 538 13.83 -6.01 13.72
CA ILE A 538 12.69 -5.49 14.53
C ILE A 538 13.09 -4.31 15.43
N GLU A 539 14.30 -4.36 16.00
CA GLU A 539 14.83 -3.35 16.92
C GLU A 539 15.66 -2.27 16.21
N GLY A 540 15.82 -2.35 14.89
CA GLY A 540 16.56 -1.36 14.11
C GLY A 540 15.84 0.00 14.07
N PRO A 541 16.57 1.11 13.87
CA PRO A 541 15.94 2.41 13.65
C PRO A 541 15.20 2.43 12.31
N ARG A 542 14.19 3.29 12.17
CA ARG A 542 13.61 3.55 10.85
C ARG A 542 14.69 4.08 9.92
N SER A 543 14.76 3.50 8.74
CA SER A 543 15.81 3.77 7.78
C SER A 543 15.23 3.68 6.38
N SER A 544 15.71 4.55 5.49
CA SER A 544 15.18 4.66 4.14
C SER A 544 15.64 3.49 3.28
N GLY A 545 14.73 2.95 2.48
CA GLY A 545 14.96 2.02 1.40
C GLY A 545 14.46 2.61 0.08
N LEU A 546 14.90 2.02 -1.02
CA LEU A 546 14.43 2.36 -2.36
C LEU A 546 14.22 1.08 -3.14
N ARG A 547 13.06 0.94 -3.79
CA ARG A 547 12.74 -0.23 -4.60
C ARG A 547 11.95 0.18 -5.83
N ARG A 548 12.20 -0.47 -6.96
CA ARG A 548 11.41 -0.25 -8.18
C ARG A 548 9.94 -0.58 -7.92
N VAL A 549 9.04 0.27 -8.40
CA VAL A 549 7.62 -0.04 -8.53
C VAL A 549 7.43 -0.89 -9.77
N HIS A 550 6.87 -2.09 -9.59
CA HIS A 550 6.35 -2.89 -10.69
C HIS A 550 4.84 -2.71 -10.78
N PHE A 551 4.25 -2.98 -11.95
CA PHE A 551 2.81 -2.93 -12.14
C PHE A 551 2.31 -4.30 -12.57
N ASP A 552 1.30 -4.80 -11.87
CA ASP A 552 0.76 -6.14 -12.12
C ASP A 552 -0.13 -6.19 -13.37
N ILE A 553 -0.77 -7.34 -13.58
CA ILE A 553 -1.65 -7.61 -14.73
C ILE A 553 -2.86 -6.66 -14.86
N ASP A 554 -3.20 -5.90 -13.81
CA ASP A 554 -4.26 -4.88 -13.83
C ASP A 554 -3.70 -3.44 -13.83
N GLY A 555 -2.38 -3.29 -13.88
CA GLY A 555 -1.72 -2.00 -13.75
C GLY A 555 -1.65 -1.47 -12.30
N ALA A 556 -1.88 -2.32 -11.29
CA ALA A 556 -1.76 -1.91 -9.89
C ALA A 556 -0.31 -2.06 -9.36
N PRO A 557 0.13 -1.21 -8.42
CA PRO A 557 1.51 -1.22 -7.95
C PRO A 557 1.85 -2.46 -7.12
N VAL A 558 3.01 -3.03 -7.41
CA VAL A 558 3.67 -4.10 -6.67
C VAL A 558 4.95 -3.49 -6.08
N LEU A 559 5.00 -3.41 -4.75
CA LEU A 559 6.03 -2.66 -4.02
C LEU A 559 7.08 -3.56 -3.33
N ASP A 560 6.95 -4.88 -3.46
CA ASP A 560 7.80 -5.89 -2.82
C ASP A 560 8.62 -6.72 -3.84
N LEU A 561 8.71 -6.25 -5.08
CA LEU A 561 9.56 -6.84 -6.10
C LEU A 561 11.03 -6.56 -5.80
N THR A 562 11.70 -7.52 -5.15
CA THR A 562 13.13 -7.42 -4.84
C THR A 562 13.99 -7.42 -6.11
N GLU A 563 15.20 -6.86 -6.06
CA GLU A 563 16.10 -6.77 -7.22
C GLU A 563 16.36 -8.12 -7.89
N GLU A 564 16.55 -9.18 -7.09
CA GLU A 564 16.78 -10.55 -7.57
C GLU A 564 15.59 -11.12 -8.33
N LYS A 565 14.37 -10.75 -7.93
CA LYS A 565 13.13 -11.11 -8.63
C LYS A 565 12.88 -10.20 -9.82
N ASP A 566 13.28 -8.93 -9.75
CA ASP A 566 13.13 -7.97 -10.84
C ASP A 566 14.01 -8.30 -12.05
N LEU A 567 15.23 -8.78 -11.80
CA LEU A 567 16.16 -9.24 -12.83
C LEU A 567 16.93 -10.45 -12.31
N ASN A 568 16.60 -11.62 -12.88
CA ASN A 568 17.26 -12.85 -12.52
C ASN A 568 18.76 -12.76 -12.89
N PRO A 569 19.69 -12.99 -11.94
CA PRO A 569 21.12 -12.92 -12.20
C PRO A 569 21.59 -13.81 -13.37
N GLY A 570 20.92 -14.94 -13.59
CA GLY A 570 21.20 -15.85 -14.70
C GLY A 570 20.74 -15.36 -16.08
N LEU A 571 19.95 -14.28 -16.16
CA LEU A 571 19.39 -13.72 -17.39
C LEU A 571 19.98 -12.35 -17.77
N LYS A 572 20.98 -11.85 -17.03
CA LYS A 572 21.55 -10.50 -17.23
C LYS A 572 22.33 -10.33 -18.54
N GLN A 573 22.90 -11.40 -19.05
CA GLN A 573 23.76 -11.36 -20.24
C GLN A 573 22.93 -11.64 -21.50
N VAL A 574 23.01 -10.74 -22.49
CA VAL A 574 22.26 -10.79 -23.74
C VAL A 574 23.17 -10.60 -24.95
N SER A 575 22.69 -10.96 -26.14
CA SER A 575 23.42 -10.78 -27.40
C SER A 575 22.48 -10.47 -28.55
N MET A 576 22.94 -9.68 -29.53
CA MET A 576 22.21 -9.42 -30.78
C MET A 576 23.17 -9.18 -31.96
N GLU A 577 22.65 -9.21 -33.19
CA GLU A 577 23.35 -8.79 -34.40
C GLU A 577 23.10 -7.31 -34.73
N VAL A 578 24.15 -6.55 -35.06
CA VAL A 578 24.06 -5.18 -35.56
C VAL A 578 24.43 -5.16 -37.04
N ILE A 579 23.53 -4.63 -37.87
CA ILE A 579 23.75 -4.43 -39.31
C ILE A 579 24.14 -2.97 -39.52
N VAL A 580 25.37 -2.76 -39.98
CA VAL A 580 25.87 -1.46 -40.44
C VAL A 580 25.70 -1.42 -41.95
N GLY A 581 25.03 -0.35 -42.44
CA GLY A 581 24.62 -0.18 -43.84
C GLY A 581 25.69 0.36 -44.77
#